data_AF-A0A936H7D8-F1
#
_entry.id   AF-A0A936H7D8-F1
#
_cell.length_a   1.000
_cell.length_b   1.000
_cell.length_c   1.000
_cell.angle_alpha   90.00
_cell.angle_beta   90.00
_cell.angle_gamma   90.00
#
_symmetry.space_group_name_H-M   'P 1'
#
loop_
_entity.id
_entity.type
_entity.pdbx_description
1 polymer ?
#
loop_
_entity_poly.entity_id
_entity_poly.type
_entity_poly.pdbx_seq_one_letter_code
_entity_poly.pdbx_strand_id
1 'polypeptide(L)'
;METGQRLNILFGENSVYGGLGDPRLDNGRDMMFNPSSILSLGSSDNGDLLPYVAGGQHFIYVTKQAYDGCKNLESSFRGPSLSKLRGVREITWAGLMMLRPGAQLKSYKDGLIPSDVVIKLRVKNPYSVKKTVSGTQNGYPVYRFMIEGKQASELDAPGINEALNQIKVAPNPYYGFSDYEVSQFTTTVKITNLPAKCVVTIYTLDGKFVRQYRRDETGLIPRGNNRAIEQQQIAPDLEWDLKNAKGIPVAGGVYLIHVSAEGLGERTIKWFGINRKFDPSGL
;
A
#
# COMPACT_ATOMS: atom_id res chain seq x y z
N MET A 1 -1.32 -17.77 18.44
CA MET A 1 0.06 -17.31 18.17
C MET A 1 -0.04 -16.09 17.24
N GLU A 2 -0.34 -14.90 17.78
CA GLU A 2 -0.61 -13.68 16.99
C GLU A 2 -0.11 -12.42 17.73
N THR A 3 0.97 -12.55 18.48
CA THR A 3 1.56 -11.48 19.27
C THR A 3 2.70 -10.77 18.53
N GLY A 4 3.04 -11.22 17.30
CA GLY A 4 4.27 -10.80 16.61
C GLY A 4 5.55 -11.22 17.35
N GLN A 5 5.43 -12.09 18.34
CA GLN A 5 6.56 -12.55 19.14
C GLN A 5 7.49 -13.41 18.28
N ARG A 6 8.79 -13.12 18.37
CA ARG A 6 9.84 -13.99 17.82
C ARG A 6 9.75 -15.35 18.50
N LEU A 7 9.98 -16.42 17.75
CA LEU A 7 9.96 -17.79 18.23
C LEU A 7 11.37 -18.39 18.22
N ASN A 8 11.61 -19.41 19.04
CA ASN A 8 12.86 -20.18 18.99
C ASN A 8 12.89 -21.10 17.77
N ILE A 9 14.02 -21.10 17.07
CA ILE A 9 14.35 -21.98 15.95
C ILE A 9 15.62 -22.76 16.32
N LEU A 10 15.61 -24.06 16.06
CA LEU A 10 16.74 -24.95 16.26
C LEU A 10 17.20 -25.51 14.91
N PHE A 11 18.50 -25.74 14.80
CA PHE A 11 19.11 -26.46 13.68
C PHE A 11 19.60 -27.80 14.19
N GLY A 12 19.43 -28.84 13.37
CA GLY A 12 19.99 -30.16 13.62
C GLY A 12 20.68 -30.69 12.37
N GLU A 13 21.59 -31.63 12.56
CA GLU A 13 22.32 -32.34 11.51
C GLU A 13 22.34 -33.83 11.83
N ASN A 14 22.57 -34.66 10.83
CA ASN A 14 22.77 -36.09 11.06
C ASN A 14 24.26 -36.44 11.13
N SER A 15 24.70 -36.79 12.33
CA SER A 15 26.06 -37.27 12.66
C SER A 15 26.58 -38.46 11.86
N VAL A 16 25.72 -39.18 11.14
CA VAL A 16 26.13 -40.23 10.22
C VAL A 16 26.93 -39.66 9.05
N TYR A 17 26.64 -38.44 8.59
CA TYR A 17 27.35 -37.78 7.49
C TYR A 17 28.56 -36.96 7.95
N GLY A 18 29.20 -37.33 9.06
CA GLY A 18 30.45 -36.70 9.48
C GLY A 18 31.57 -37.72 9.63
N GLY A 19 32.74 -37.41 9.09
CA GLY A 19 33.92 -38.28 9.11
C GLY A 19 33.85 -39.45 8.13
N LEU A 20 33.01 -39.37 7.09
CA LEU A 20 32.90 -40.40 6.04
C LEU A 20 34.03 -40.36 5.01
N GLY A 21 34.85 -39.30 5.00
CA GLY A 21 35.95 -39.12 4.04
C GLY A 21 35.50 -38.81 2.61
N ASP A 22 34.19 -38.67 2.35
CA ASP A 22 33.65 -38.16 1.10
C ASP A 22 33.45 -36.63 1.20
N PRO A 23 34.21 -35.83 0.45
CA PRO A 23 34.12 -34.36 0.49
C PRO A 23 32.73 -33.81 0.12
N ARG A 24 31.89 -34.63 -0.52
CA ARG A 24 30.53 -34.26 -0.91
C ARG A 24 29.53 -34.33 0.24
N LEU A 25 29.89 -35.01 1.34
CA LEU A 25 28.97 -35.43 2.40
C LEU A 25 29.57 -35.29 3.80
N ASP A 26 30.68 -34.58 3.99
CA ASP A 26 31.32 -34.41 5.29
C ASP A 26 30.81 -33.15 6.00
N ASN A 27 29.52 -33.13 6.30
CA ASN A 27 28.81 -31.98 6.88
C ASN A 27 27.90 -32.35 8.06
N GLY A 28 28.04 -33.55 8.62
CA GLY A 28 27.14 -34.09 9.64
C GLY A 28 27.60 -33.98 11.10
N ARG A 29 28.80 -33.45 11.41
CA ARG A 29 29.36 -33.47 12.79
C ARG A 29 30.02 -32.16 13.22
N ASP A 30 29.80 -31.09 12.49
CA ASP A 30 30.46 -29.81 12.73
C ASP A 30 29.56 -28.83 13.51
N MET A 31 28.32 -29.22 13.84
CA MET A 31 27.30 -28.39 14.48
C MET A 31 27.04 -27.10 13.70
N MET A 32 27.27 -27.11 12.38
CA MET A 32 27.03 -25.98 11.50
C MET A 32 25.81 -26.25 10.62
N PHE A 33 25.17 -25.18 10.20
CA PHE A 33 24.08 -25.25 9.24
C PHE A 33 24.63 -25.03 7.84
N ASN A 34 25.00 -26.13 7.18
CA ASN A 34 25.63 -26.19 5.86
C ASN A 34 25.04 -27.33 5.01
N PRO A 35 23.72 -27.34 4.73
CA PRO A 35 23.10 -28.39 3.94
C PRO A 35 23.73 -28.54 2.57
N SER A 36 23.84 -29.76 2.06
CA SER A 36 24.30 -30.02 0.69
C SER A 36 23.15 -29.89 -0.32
N SER A 37 23.48 -29.92 -1.62
CA SER A 37 22.46 -29.98 -2.69
C SER A 37 22.14 -31.42 -3.13
N ILE A 38 22.64 -32.42 -2.42
CA ILE A 38 22.60 -33.83 -2.83
C ILE A 38 21.30 -34.46 -2.32
N LEU A 39 20.47 -34.96 -3.23
CA LEU A 39 19.23 -35.66 -2.87
C LEU A 39 19.49 -37.13 -2.51
N SER A 40 20.28 -37.82 -3.32
CA SER A 40 20.63 -39.23 -3.14
C SER A 40 21.99 -39.54 -3.79
N LEU A 41 22.69 -40.54 -3.26
CA LEU A 41 23.95 -41.06 -3.80
C LEU A 41 23.78 -42.28 -4.70
N GLY A 42 22.53 -42.68 -4.98
CA GLY A 42 22.19 -43.87 -5.76
C GLY A 42 21.44 -44.91 -4.94
N SER A 43 21.40 -46.14 -5.44
CA SER A 43 20.74 -47.29 -4.82
C SER A 43 21.72 -48.09 -3.97
N SER A 44 21.32 -48.42 -2.73
CA SER A 44 22.00 -49.46 -1.97
C SER A 44 21.37 -50.81 -2.24
N ASP A 45 22.20 -51.82 -2.51
CA ASP A 45 21.78 -53.20 -2.34
C ASP A 45 21.62 -53.47 -0.83
N ASN A 46 20.47 -54.05 -0.43
CA ASN A 46 20.08 -54.40 0.95
C ASN A 46 19.30 -53.35 1.78
N GLY A 47 18.71 -52.31 1.15
CA GLY A 47 17.78 -51.40 1.86
C GLY A 47 18.45 -50.45 2.85
N ASP A 48 19.74 -50.18 2.66
CA ASP A 48 20.47 -49.16 3.40
C ASP A 48 19.87 -47.76 3.10
N LEU A 49 19.72 -46.96 4.16
CA LEU A 49 19.15 -45.62 4.07
C LEU A 49 20.23 -44.53 3.94
N LEU A 50 21.51 -44.89 4.11
CA LEU A 50 22.67 -44.01 3.89
C LEU A 50 22.68 -43.30 2.52
N PRO A 51 22.22 -43.89 1.40
CA PRO A 51 22.18 -43.19 0.12
C PRO A 51 21.14 -42.08 0.03
N TYR A 52 20.21 -41.95 1.01
CA TYR A 52 19.17 -40.91 1.03
C TYR A 52 19.62 -39.71 1.88
N VAL A 53 20.49 -38.91 1.27
CA VAL A 53 21.19 -37.82 1.96
C VAL A 53 20.33 -36.57 2.12
N ALA A 54 19.47 -36.25 1.14
CA ALA A 54 18.57 -35.10 1.15
C ALA A 54 19.16 -33.85 1.85
N GLY A 55 20.29 -33.37 1.33
CA GLY A 55 21.01 -32.18 1.81
C GLY A 55 21.85 -32.37 3.06
N GLY A 56 22.35 -33.59 3.33
CA GLY A 56 23.10 -33.93 4.56
C GLY A 56 22.19 -34.18 5.76
N GLN A 57 20.87 -34.25 5.53
CA GLN A 57 19.84 -34.31 6.55
C GLN A 57 19.98 -33.20 7.61
N HIS A 58 20.17 -31.95 7.17
CA HIS A 58 20.06 -30.81 8.07
C HIS A 58 18.59 -30.45 8.28
N PHE A 59 18.19 -30.36 9.54
CA PHE A 59 16.84 -30.06 9.95
C PHE A 59 16.72 -28.64 10.49
N ILE A 60 15.62 -27.98 10.15
CA ILE A 60 15.15 -26.79 10.86
C ILE A 60 13.94 -27.18 11.69
N TYR A 61 13.96 -26.86 12.98
CA TYR A 61 12.83 -27.03 13.88
C TYR A 61 12.32 -25.67 14.34
N VAL A 62 11.03 -25.39 14.10
CA VAL A 62 10.35 -24.18 14.57
C VAL A 62 9.47 -24.55 15.75
N THR A 63 9.67 -23.86 16.87
CA THR A 63 8.97 -24.13 18.12
C THR A 63 7.83 -23.15 18.36
N LYS A 64 6.91 -23.51 19.27
CA LYS A 64 5.86 -22.59 19.75
C LYS A 64 6.30 -21.70 20.92
N GLN A 65 7.54 -21.81 21.37
CA GLN A 65 8.06 -21.02 22.48
C GLN A 65 8.49 -19.62 22.02
N ALA A 66 8.18 -18.62 22.84
CA ALA A 66 8.70 -17.28 22.66
C ALA A 66 10.23 -17.28 22.70
N TYR A 67 10.84 -16.44 21.87
CA TYR A 67 12.28 -16.38 21.71
C TYR A 67 12.96 -15.97 23.01
N ASP A 68 13.81 -16.85 23.52
CA ASP A 68 14.63 -16.65 24.71
C ASP A 68 16.10 -17.04 24.44
N GLY A 69 16.49 -17.11 23.16
CA GLY A 69 17.80 -17.62 22.75
C GLY A 69 17.92 -19.14 22.94
N CYS A 70 16.80 -19.87 22.90
CA CYS A 70 16.72 -21.32 23.13
C CYS A 70 17.15 -21.78 24.54
N LYS A 71 17.23 -20.89 25.54
CA LYS A 71 17.71 -21.22 26.89
C LYS A 71 16.89 -22.32 27.57
N ASN A 72 15.56 -22.22 27.50
CA ASN A 72 14.67 -23.23 28.06
C ASN A 72 14.77 -24.57 27.31
N LEU A 73 14.91 -24.53 25.98
CA LEU A 73 15.08 -25.73 25.15
C LEU A 73 16.41 -26.42 25.43
N GLU A 74 17.50 -25.67 25.58
CA GLU A 74 18.82 -26.21 25.91
C GLU A 74 18.78 -26.99 27.22
N SER A 75 18.18 -26.41 28.27
CA SER A 75 18.04 -27.09 29.57
C SER A 75 17.22 -28.39 29.46
N SER A 76 16.22 -28.41 28.58
CA SER A 76 15.38 -29.58 28.32
C SER A 76 16.15 -30.67 27.59
N PHE A 77 16.97 -30.30 26.59
CA PHE A 77 17.73 -31.24 25.77
C PHE A 77 19.00 -31.77 26.45
N ARG A 78 19.60 -31.03 27.38
CA ARG A 78 20.73 -31.51 28.21
C ARG A 78 20.28 -32.42 29.37
N GLY A 79 18.99 -32.42 29.71
CA GLY A 79 18.41 -33.21 30.79
C GLY A 79 18.18 -34.69 30.44
N PRO A 80 17.59 -35.46 31.38
CA PRO A 80 17.22 -36.86 31.16
C PRO A 80 16.14 -37.01 30.08
N SER A 81 15.89 -38.24 29.60
CA SER A 81 15.00 -38.54 28.47
C SER A 81 13.60 -37.91 28.58
N LEU A 82 13.04 -37.82 29.79
CA LEU A 82 11.73 -37.20 30.02
C LEU A 82 11.73 -35.68 29.76
N SER A 83 12.84 -35.00 30.06
CA SER A 83 13.04 -33.56 29.77
C SER A 83 13.21 -33.33 28.28
N LYS A 84 13.93 -34.21 27.58
CA LYS A 84 14.07 -34.15 26.11
C LYS A 84 12.71 -34.23 25.42
N LEU A 85 11.84 -35.13 25.88
CA LEU A 85 10.47 -35.24 25.36
C LEU A 85 9.69 -33.93 25.51
N ARG A 86 9.86 -33.22 26.63
CA ARG A 86 9.23 -31.90 26.82
C ARG A 86 9.73 -30.89 25.78
N GLY A 87 11.04 -30.85 25.52
CA GLY A 87 11.63 -30.00 24.48
C GLY A 87 11.08 -30.33 23.08
N VAL A 88 10.98 -31.61 22.73
CA VAL A 88 10.43 -32.04 21.43
C VAL A 88 8.96 -31.64 21.26
N ARG A 89 8.14 -31.70 22.32
CA ARG A 89 6.71 -31.30 22.27
C ARG A 89 6.49 -29.81 21.99
N GLU A 90 7.54 -29.00 22.09
CA GLU A 90 7.51 -27.59 21.74
C GLU A 90 7.72 -27.34 20.25
N ILE A 91 8.25 -28.33 19.51
CA ILE A 91 8.43 -28.25 18.07
C ILE A 91 7.06 -28.35 17.40
N THR A 92 6.75 -27.36 16.57
CA THR A 92 5.49 -27.29 15.80
C THR A 92 5.67 -27.59 14.33
N TRP A 93 6.88 -27.37 13.81
CA TRP A 93 7.22 -27.64 12.43
C TRP A 93 8.67 -28.10 12.35
N ALA A 94 8.93 -29.07 11.47
CA ALA A 94 10.26 -29.59 11.18
C ALA A 94 10.39 -29.74 9.67
N GLY A 95 11.54 -29.37 9.12
CA GLY A 95 11.81 -29.50 7.70
C GLY A 95 13.26 -29.86 7.42
N LEU A 96 13.46 -30.74 6.44
CA LEU A 96 14.75 -31.07 5.86
C LEU A 96 15.16 -30.00 4.86
N MET A 97 16.34 -29.43 5.04
CA MET A 97 16.86 -28.36 4.20
C MET A 97 17.87 -28.88 3.20
N MET A 98 17.77 -28.39 1.98
CA MET A 98 18.67 -28.69 0.88
C MET A 98 19.06 -27.40 0.17
N LEU A 99 20.30 -27.33 -0.29
CA LEU A 99 20.69 -26.29 -1.23
C LEU A 99 20.18 -26.61 -2.64
N ARG A 100 19.92 -25.55 -3.40
CA ARG A 100 19.71 -25.67 -4.84
C ARG A 100 21.02 -26.14 -5.48
N PRO A 101 20.99 -27.08 -6.44
CA PRO A 101 22.19 -27.45 -7.20
C PRO A 101 22.90 -26.20 -7.76
N GLY A 102 24.21 -26.10 -7.49
CA GLY A 102 25.04 -24.95 -7.90
C GLY A 102 24.97 -23.72 -7.00
N ALA A 103 24.12 -23.69 -5.96
CA ALA A 103 24.12 -22.63 -4.96
C ALA A 103 25.18 -22.90 -3.88
N GLN A 104 25.82 -21.83 -3.40
CA GLN A 104 26.78 -21.88 -2.29
C GLN A 104 26.36 -20.89 -1.20
N LEU A 105 26.53 -21.30 0.05
CA LEU A 105 26.37 -20.41 1.20
C LEU A 105 27.63 -19.56 1.34
N LYS A 106 27.46 -18.35 1.90
CA LYS A 106 28.59 -17.50 2.28
C LYS A 106 29.20 -17.98 3.59
N SER A 107 30.33 -17.41 3.99
CA SER A 107 30.84 -17.61 5.35
C SER A 107 29.85 -17.07 6.39
N TYR A 108 29.88 -17.60 7.62
CA TYR A 108 29.08 -17.06 8.74
C TYR A 108 29.37 -15.58 9.01
N LYS A 109 30.62 -15.15 8.81
CA LYS A 109 31.05 -13.76 9.01
C LYS A 109 30.38 -12.81 8.01
N ASP A 110 30.15 -13.27 6.78
CA ASP A 110 29.62 -12.46 5.69
C ASP A 110 28.10 -12.59 5.52
N GLY A 111 27.44 -13.29 6.45
CA GLY A 111 26.01 -13.60 6.38
C GLY A 111 25.74 -14.80 5.48
N LEU A 112 25.49 -15.96 6.11
CA LEU A 112 25.38 -17.29 5.49
C LEU A 112 24.53 -17.34 4.21
N ILE A 113 23.39 -16.63 4.18
CA ILE A 113 22.47 -16.62 3.05
C ILE A 113 22.87 -15.50 2.07
N PRO A 114 23.24 -15.82 0.81
CA PRO A 114 23.77 -14.84 -0.13
C PRO A 114 22.73 -13.88 -0.70
N SER A 115 21.44 -14.21 -0.59
CA SER A 115 20.33 -13.50 -1.21
C SER A 115 19.48 -12.75 -0.20
N ASP A 116 19.08 -11.53 -0.55
CA ASP A 116 18.05 -10.79 0.18
C ASP A 116 16.67 -11.32 -0.21
N VAL A 117 15.92 -11.82 0.78
CA VAL A 117 14.55 -12.32 0.57
C VAL A 117 13.60 -11.60 1.50
N VAL A 118 12.46 -11.17 0.94
CA VAL A 118 11.34 -10.62 1.72
C VAL A 118 10.22 -11.66 1.76
N ILE A 119 10.01 -12.28 2.92
CA ILE A 119 8.89 -13.21 3.15
C ILE A 119 7.69 -12.40 3.67
N LYS A 120 6.57 -12.46 2.94
CA LYS A 120 5.30 -11.81 3.35
C LYS A 120 4.26 -12.87 3.66
N LEU A 121 3.97 -13.09 4.95
CA LEU A 121 2.82 -13.90 5.37
C LEU A 121 1.59 -13.00 5.52
N ARG A 122 0.60 -13.17 4.64
CA ARG A 122 -0.68 -12.44 4.74
C ARG A 122 -1.68 -13.30 5.50
N VAL A 123 -1.85 -13.03 6.79
CA VAL A 123 -2.90 -13.65 7.60
C VAL A 123 -4.15 -12.78 7.51
N LYS A 124 -5.24 -13.32 6.94
CA LYS A 124 -6.55 -12.68 7.00
C LYS A 124 -7.16 -13.01 8.36
N ASN A 125 -7.24 -12.03 9.26
CA ASN A 125 -7.91 -12.19 10.55
C ASN A 125 -9.26 -11.43 10.51
N PRO A 126 -10.41 -12.11 10.69
CA PRO A 126 -11.69 -11.43 10.82
C PRO A 126 -11.74 -10.59 12.11
N TYR A 127 -12.44 -9.46 12.04
CA TYR A 127 -12.63 -8.57 13.19
C TYR A 127 -13.30 -9.35 14.34
N SER A 128 -12.57 -9.58 15.43
CA SER A 128 -13.07 -10.35 16.58
C SER A 128 -12.49 -9.81 17.91
N VAL A 129 -13.29 -9.92 18.98
CA VAL A 129 -12.89 -9.53 20.33
C VAL A 129 -12.19 -10.71 21.00
N LYS A 130 -10.93 -10.56 21.39
CA LYS A 130 -10.19 -11.60 22.12
C LYS A 130 -10.56 -11.56 23.60
N LYS A 131 -11.41 -12.49 24.05
CA LYS A 131 -11.88 -12.61 25.46
C LYS A 131 -10.79 -12.91 26.50
N THR A 132 -9.53 -13.08 26.12
CA THR A 132 -8.51 -13.71 26.99
C THR A 132 -7.26 -12.86 27.21
N VAL A 133 -7.40 -11.55 27.31
CA VAL A 133 -6.30 -10.70 27.78
C VAL A 133 -6.82 -9.80 28.90
N SER A 134 -6.47 -10.15 30.15
CA SER A 134 -6.52 -9.19 31.26
C SER A 134 -5.54 -8.08 30.94
N GLY A 135 -6.07 -6.98 30.38
CA GLY A 135 -5.32 -5.86 29.85
C GLY A 135 -6.28 -4.78 29.35
N THR A 136 -5.79 -3.55 29.34
CA THR A 136 -6.47 -2.23 29.46
C THR A 136 -7.62 -1.89 28.49
N GLN A 137 -8.08 -2.82 27.63
CA GLN A 137 -8.97 -2.52 26.50
C GLN A 137 -10.00 -3.65 26.19
N ASN A 138 -10.36 -4.49 27.18
CA ASN A 138 -11.43 -5.51 27.07
C ASN A 138 -11.38 -6.43 25.83
N GLY A 139 -10.20 -6.65 25.26
CA GLY A 139 -10.02 -7.54 24.11
C GLY A 139 -10.40 -6.96 22.74
N TYR A 140 -10.74 -5.68 22.65
CA TYR A 140 -11.00 -5.01 21.37
C TYR A 140 -9.69 -4.73 20.62
N PRO A 141 -9.70 -4.80 19.28
CA PRO A 141 -8.56 -4.39 18.47
C PRO A 141 -8.33 -2.88 18.64
N VAL A 142 -7.09 -2.51 18.95
CA VAL A 142 -6.67 -1.11 19.09
C VAL A 142 -5.81 -0.73 17.90
N TYR A 143 -6.15 0.38 17.25
CA TYR A 143 -5.34 0.95 16.19
C TYR A 143 -4.57 2.15 16.72
N ARG A 144 -3.30 2.26 16.33
CA ARG A 144 -2.51 3.47 16.50
C ARG A 144 -2.17 3.98 15.11
N PHE A 145 -2.66 5.16 14.79
CA PHE A 145 -2.19 5.90 13.63
C PHE A 145 -1.27 7.02 14.11
N MET A 146 -0.24 7.28 13.31
CA MET A 146 0.65 8.41 13.48
C MET A 146 0.50 9.27 12.24
N ILE A 147 0.27 10.56 12.44
CA ILE A 147 0.20 11.56 11.37
C ILE A 147 1.42 12.44 11.57
N GLU A 148 2.49 12.15 10.85
CA GLU A 148 3.75 12.89 10.91
C GLU A 148 3.98 13.60 9.57
N GLY A 149 4.44 14.86 9.64
CA GLY A 149 4.75 15.64 8.43
C GLY A 149 3.55 15.99 7.54
N LYS A 150 2.32 15.97 8.08
CA LYS A 150 1.08 16.36 7.37
C LYS A 150 0.45 17.64 7.91
N GLN A 151 1.24 18.47 8.58
CA GLN A 151 0.81 19.80 9.01
C GLN A 151 0.69 20.73 7.80
N ALA A 152 -0.17 21.74 7.90
CA ALA A 152 -0.21 22.82 6.94
C ALA A 152 1.17 23.53 6.94
N SER A 153 1.72 23.76 5.75
CA SER A 153 2.89 24.61 5.55
C SER A 153 2.45 26.02 5.16
N GLU A 154 3.37 26.98 5.24
CA GLU A 154 3.15 28.28 4.61
C GLU A 154 2.96 28.12 3.09
N LEU A 155 2.26 29.09 2.50
CA LEU A 155 1.99 29.12 1.08
C LEU A 155 3.29 29.40 0.33
N ASP A 156 3.73 28.48 -0.52
CA ASP A 156 4.94 28.62 -1.34
C ASP A 156 4.61 28.70 -2.83
N ALA A 157 5.48 29.35 -3.62
CA ALA A 157 5.25 29.52 -5.05
C ALA A 157 5.08 28.18 -5.82
N PRO A 158 5.86 27.12 -5.52
CA PRO A 158 5.63 25.79 -6.10
C PRO A 158 4.26 25.20 -5.79
N GLY A 159 3.82 25.25 -4.52
CA GLY A 159 2.51 24.72 -4.11
C GLY A 159 1.34 25.48 -4.74
N ILE A 160 1.47 26.81 -4.88
CA ILE A 160 0.46 27.63 -5.60
C ILE A 160 0.35 27.20 -7.05
N ASN A 161 1.48 27.03 -7.74
CA ASN A 161 1.48 26.59 -9.15
C ASN A 161 0.88 25.18 -9.30
N GLU A 162 1.17 24.27 -8.37
CA GLU A 162 0.56 22.94 -8.36
C GLU A 162 -0.96 23.04 -8.17
N ALA A 163 -1.43 23.83 -7.21
CA ALA A 163 -2.86 24.04 -6.96
C ALA A 163 -3.57 24.69 -8.16
N LEU A 164 -2.97 25.68 -8.82
CA LEU A 164 -3.51 26.26 -10.06
C LEU A 164 -3.56 25.24 -11.20
N ASN A 165 -2.60 24.32 -11.28
CA ASN A 165 -2.59 23.25 -12.28
C ASN A 165 -3.69 22.20 -12.04
N GLN A 166 -4.19 22.10 -10.81
CA GLN A 166 -5.33 21.26 -10.45
C GLN A 166 -6.69 21.89 -10.83
N ILE A 167 -6.73 23.15 -11.30
CA ILE A 167 -7.96 23.69 -11.89
C ILE A 167 -8.27 22.91 -13.17
N LYS A 168 -9.44 22.26 -13.20
CA LYS A 168 -9.92 21.46 -14.33
C LYS A 168 -11.29 21.93 -14.78
N VAL A 169 -11.69 21.46 -15.95
CA VAL A 169 -13.04 21.66 -16.50
C VAL A 169 -13.61 20.28 -16.78
N ALA A 170 -14.81 20.01 -16.30
CA ALA A 170 -15.47 18.70 -16.41
C ALA A 170 -16.93 18.86 -16.89
N PRO A 171 -17.38 18.06 -17.87
CA PRO A 171 -16.58 17.13 -18.66
C PRO A 171 -15.68 17.87 -19.67
N ASN A 172 -14.53 17.29 -20.00
CA ASN A 172 -13.65 17.79 -21.06
C ASN A 172 -13.09 16.60 -21.84
N PRO A 173 -13.56 16.35 -23.08
CA PRO A 173 -14.53 17.14 -23.85
C PRO A 173 -15.99 16.98 -23.39
N TYR A 174 -16.85 17.96 -23.71
CA TYR A 174 -18.31 17.87 -23.53
C TYR A 174 -18.98 17.39 -24.82
N TYR A 175 -19.75 16.30 -24.74
CA TYR A 175 -20.41 15.69 -25.90
C TYR A 175 -21.93 15.66 -25.76
N GLY A 176 -22.55 16.84 -25.70
CA GLY A 176 -24.01 17.00 -25.70
C GLY A 176 -24.72 16.54 -24.42
N PHE A 177 -24.00 16.08 -23.40
CA PHE A 177 -24.50 15.76 -22.07
C PHE A 177 -23.41 15.90 -21.01
N SER A 178 -23.83 16.03 -19.75
CA SER A 178 -22.99 15.94 -18.57
C SER A 178 -23.75 15.21 -17.45
N ASP A 179 -23.06 14.39 -16.66
CA ASP A 179 -23.63 13.75 -15.47
C ASP A 179 -24.09 14.75 -14.40
N TYR A 180 -23.70 16.03 -14.51
CA TYR A 180 -24.15 17.11 -13.65
C TYR A 180 -25.48 17.73 -14.11
N GLU A 181 -26.03 17.34 -15.26
CA GLU A 181 -27.31 17.83 -15.75
C GLU A 181 -28.46 17.12 -15.04
N VAL A 182 -29.36 17.89 -14.44
CA VAL A 182 -30.55 17.37 -13.77
C VAL A 182 -31.76 17.23 -14.70
N SER A 183 -31.68 17.79 -15.91
CA SER A 183 -32.78 17.82 -16.88
C SER A 183 -32.26 17.90 -18.31
N GLN A 184 -33.07 17.40 -19.26
CA GLN A 184 -32.84 17.54 -20.70
C GLN A 184 -32.90 18.99 -21.22
N PHE A 185 -33.26 19.96 -20.36
CA PHE A 185 -33.27 21.39 -20.71
C PHE A 185 -32.06 22.15 -20.16
N THR A 186 -31.29 21.54 -19.27
CA THR A 186 -30.09 22.15 -18.69
C THR A 186 -28.85 21.61 -19.36
N THR A 187 -27.84 22.46 -19.51
CA THR A 187 -26.50 22.10 -19.96
C THR A 187 -25.54 22.65 -18.93
N THR A 188 -24.69 21.80 -18.34
CA THR A 188 -23.83 22.20 -17.22
C THR A 188 -22.41 21.70 -17.42
N VAL A 189 -21.45 22.63 -17.35
CA VAL A 189 -20.01 22.34 -17.30
C VAL A 189 -19.45 22.92 -16.01
N LYS A 190 -18.70 22.12 -15.25
CA LYS A 190 -18.07 22.56 -14.00
C LYS A 190 -16.61 22.91 -14.22
N ILE A 191 -16.21 24.07 -13.69
CA ILE A 191 -14.82 24.47 -13.55
C ILE A 191 -14.48 24.25 -12.08
N THR A 192 -13.55 23.34 -11.80
CA THR A 192 -13.30 22.80 -10.45
C THR A 192 -11.96 23.26 -9.89
N ASN A 193 -11.81 23.12 -8.58
CA ASN A 193 -10.64 23.52 -7.80
C ASN A 193 -10.30 25.01 -7.91
N LEU A 194 -11.33 25.85 -8.02
CA LEU A 194 -11.18 27.30 -8.08
C LEU A 194 -10.84 27.89 -6.71
N PRO A 195 -9.94 28.89 -6.66
CA PRO A 195 -9.73 29.71 -5.46
C PRO A 195 -10.99 30.46 -5.02
N ALA A 196 -11.01 30.91 -3.76
CA ALA A 196 -12.11 31.71 -3.20
C ALA A 196 -12.36 32.99 -4.01
N LYS A 197 -11.29 33.70 -4.36
CA LYS A 197 -11.31 34.96 -5.12
C LYS A 197 -10.60 34.78 -6.45
N CYS A 198 -11.36 34.80 -7.53
CA CYS A 198 -10.80 34.73 -8.88
C CYS A 198 -11.77 35.26 -9.93
N VAL A 199 -11.21 35.63 -11.08
CA VAL A 199 -11.97 35.98 -12.29
C VAL A 199 -11.80 34.86 -13.29
N VAL A 200 -12.91 34.24 -13.69
CA VAL A 200 -12.95 33.23 -14.75
C VAL A 200 -13.49 33.88 -16.01
N THR A 201 -12.68 33.93 -17.06
CA THR A 201 -13.08 34.49 -18.35
C THR A 201 -12.99 33.44 -19.45
N ILE A 202 -14.05 33.34 -20.24
CA ILE A 202 -14.18 32.36 -21.32
C ILE A 202 -14.05 33.10 -22.64
N TYR A 203 -13.18 32.57 -23.49
CA TYR A 203 -12.92 33.07 -24.83
C TYR A 203 -13.12 31.96 -25.86
N THR A 204 -13.43 32.33 -27.09
CA THR A 204 -13.27 31.45 -28.24
C THR A 204 -11.79 31.27 -28.59
N LEU A 205 -11.44 30.30 -29.44
CA LEU A 205 -10.06 30.07 -29.87
C LEU A 205 -9.44 31.29 -30.61
N ASP A 206 -10.26 32.09 -31.28
CA ASP A 206 -9.88 33.37 -31.92
C ASP A 206 -9.83 34.56 -30.95
N GLY A 207 -9.99 34.32 -29.64
CA GLY A 207 -9.84 35.34 -28.58
C GLY A 207 -11.06 36.23 -28.35
N LYS A 208 -12.22 35.92 -28.94
CA LYS A 208 -13.44 36.70 -28.69
C LYS A 208 -14.01 36.38 -27.33
N PHE A 209 -14.47 37.41 -26.64
CA PHE A 209 -15.11 37.29 -25.34
C PHE A 209 -16.44 36.52 -25.43
N VAL A 210 -16.60 35.53 -24.55
CA VAL A 210 -17.83 34.73 -24.44
C VAL A 210 -18.58 35.11 -23.16
N ARG A 211 -17.94 34.93 -22.00
CA ARG A 211 -18.55 35.18 -20.68
C ARG A 211 -17.47 35.36 -19.61
N GLN A 212 -17.80 36.10 -18.54
CA GLN A 212 -16.95 36.25 -17.36
C GLN A 212 -17.75 35.98 -16.10
N TYR A 213 -17.08 35.36 -15.13
CA TYR A 213 -17.57 35.16 -13.77
C TYR A 213 -16.58 35.78 -12.80
N ARG A 214 -17.07 36.66 -11.93
CA ARG A 214 -16.30 37.23 -10.81
C ARG A 214 -16.67 36.47 -9.56
N ARG A 215 -15.74 35.69 -9.03
CA ARG A 215 -15.94 34.84 -7.87
C ARG A 215 -15.35 35.52 -6.64
N ASP A 216 -16.17 35.61 -5.59
CA ASP A 216 -15.80 36.00 -4.24
C ASP A 216 -16.55 35.09 -3.27
N GLU A 217 -16.12 33.83 -3.22
CA GLU A 217 -16.78 32.77 -2.46
C GLU A 217 -16.34 32.81 -1.00
N THR A 218 -17.30 32.86 -0.07
CA THR A 218 -17.05 32.88 1.37
C THR A 218 -17.71 31.70 2.05
N GLY A 219 -17.01 31.07 2.99
CA GLY A 219 -17.55 29.95 3.76
C GLY A 219 -18.75 30.37 4.60
N LEU A 220 -19.82 29.57 4.60
CA LEU A 220 -20.97 29.81 5.47
C LEU A 220 -20.58 29.64 6.94
N ILE A 221 -21.18 30.45 7.81
CA ILE A 221 -21.00 30.33 9.25
C ILE A 221 -21.79 29.09 9.75
N PRO A 222 -21.13 28.09 10.36
CA PRO A 222 -21.81 26.90 10.87
C PRO A 222 -22.85 27.26 11.95
N ARG A 223 -24.00 26.59 11.96
CA ARG A 223 -25.04 26.77 12.99
C ARG A 223 -24.73 25.92 14.23
N GLY A 224 -24.87 26.48 15.43
CA GLY A 224 -24.74 25.77 16.71
C GLY A 224 -23.99 26.57 17.79
N ASN A 225 -24.23 26.20 19.05
CA ASN A 225 -23.43 26.64 20.21
C ASN A 225 -22.20 25.73 20.33
N ASN A 226 -21.02 26.33 20.55
CA ASN A 226 -19.71 25.65 20.63
C ASN A 226 -19.17 25.09 19.30
N ARG A 227 -18.80 25.98 18.37
CA ARG A 227 -18.33 25.62 17.02
C ARG A 227 -16.84 25.30 17.02
N ALA A 228 -16.47 24.19 16.40
CA ALA A 228 -15.06 23.78 16.24
C ALA A 228 -14.31 24.55 15.14
N ILE A 229 -15.04 25.21 14.22
CA ILE A 229 -14.49 25.97 13.10
C ILE A 229 -15.31 27.25 12.91
N GLU A 230 -14.66 28.33 12.46
CA GLU A 230 -15.30 29.64 12.30
C GLU A 230 -16.19 29.71 11.04
N GLN A 231 -15.75 29.09 9.94
CA GLN A 231 -16.44 29.06 8.65
C GLN A 231 -16.37 27.66 8.03
N GLN A 232 -17.40 27.30 7.27
CA GLN A 232 -17.41 26.09 6.44
C GLN A 232 -16.44 26.24 5.25
N GLN A 233 -16.04 25.11 4.68
CA GLN A 233 -15.28 25.10 3.44
C GLN A 233 -16.11 25.73 2.32
N ILE A 234 -15.46 26.54 1.48
CA ILE A 234 -16.07 27.12 0.29
C ILE A 234 -16.45 26.05 -0.73
N ALA A 235 -17.44 26.33 -1.59
CA ALA A 235 -17.56 25.57 -2.83
C ALA A 235 -16.28 25.80 -3.66
N PRO A 236 -15.61 24.75 -4.19
CA PRO A 236 -14.41 24.92 -5.02
C PRO A 236 -14.74 24.90 -6.52
N ASP A 237 -16.00 25.02 -6.91
CA ASP A 237 -16.44 24.92 -8.29
C ASP A 237 -17.37 26.04 -8.75
N LEU A 238 -17.42 26.23 -10.07
CA LEU A 238 -18.27 27.15 -10.79
C LEU A 238 -18.94 26.42 -11.95
N GLU A 239 -20.24 26.64 -12.12
CA GLU A 239 -21.03 26.08 -13.21
C GLU A 239 -21.19 27.06 -14.38
N TRP A 240 -20.86 26.60 -15.58
CA TRP A 240 -21.14 27.29 -16.84
C TRP A 240 -22.24 26.56 -17.60
N ASP A 241 -23.26 27.33 -17.97
CA ASP A 241 -24.46 26.88 -18.66
C ASP A 241 -24.31 26.77 -20.20
N LEU A 242 -23.08 26.88 -20.72
CA LEU A 242 -22.77 26.96 -22.15
C LEU A 242 -23.43 28.15 -22.88
N LYS A 243 -23.76 29.23 -22.16
CA LYS A 243 -24.23 30.49 -22.75
C LYS A 243 -23.19 31.59 -22.67
N ASN A 244 -23.24 32.52 -23.62
CA ASN A 244 -22.47 33.74 -23.58
C ASN A 244 -23.06 34.76 -22.59
N ALA A 245 -22.42 35.92 -22.45
CA ALA A 245 -22.85 37.00 -21.56
C ALA A 245 -24.24 37.58 -21.91
N LYS A 246 -24.78 37.32 -23.10
CA LYS A 246 -26.13 37.70 -23.52
C LYS A 246 -27.17 36.59 -23.32
N GLY A 247 -26.80 35.48 -22.68
CA GLY A 247 -27.68 34.33 -22.45
C GLY A 247 -27.93 33.47 -23.69
N ILE A 248 -27.16 33.66 -24.77
CA ILE A 248 -27.30 32.90 -26.01
C ILE A 248 -26.38 31.66 -25.95
N PRO A 249 -26.88 30.45 -26.27
CA PRO A 249 -26.05 29.24 -26.34
C PRO A 249 -24.86 29.42 -27.28
N VAL A 250 -23.71 28.93 -26.86
CA VAL A 250 -22.48 28.98 -27.66
C VAL A 250 -22.45 27.84 -28.68
N ALA A 251 -21.72 28.03 -29.78
CA ALA A 251 -21.55 26.99 -30.79
C ALA A 251 -20.64 25.85 -30.28
N GLY A 252 -20.73 24.68 -30.90
CA GLY A 252 -19.74 23.63 -30.67
C GLY A 252 -18.36 24.08 -31.15
N GLY A 253 -17.32 23.83 -30.37
CA GLY A 253 -15.97 24.26 -30.71
C GLY A 253 -14.99 24.24 -29.54
N VAL A 254 -13.81 24.81 -29.79
CA VAL A 254 -12.75 24.98 -28.80
C VAL A 254 -12.88 26.35 -28.14
N TYR A 255 -12.79 26.36 -26.81
CA TYR A 255 -12.80 27.55 -25.98
C TYR A 255 -11.57 27.57 -25.06
N LEU A 256 -11.14 28.79 -24.69
CA LEU A 256 -10.11 29.04 -23.72
C LEU A 256 -10.75 29.59 -22.45
N ILE A 257 -10.51 28.93 -21.33
CA ILE A 257 -10.99 29.33 -20.01
C ILE A 257 -9.78 29.85 -19.25
N HIS A 258 -9.69 31.17 -19.10
CA HIS A 258 -8.65 31.85 -18.36
C HIS A 258 -9.14 32.12 -16.93
N VAL A 259 -8.39 31.65 -15.95
CA VAL A 259 -8.64 31.89 -14.53
C VAL A 259 -7.53 32.77 -14.01
N SER A 260 -7.89 33.95 -13.52
CA SER A 260 -6.99 34.89 -12.84
C SER A 260 -7.32 34.89 -11.35
N ALA A 261 -6.41 34.37 -10.53
CA ALA A 261 -6.55 34.34 -9.08
C ALA A 261 -5.72 35.46 -8.45
N GLU A 262 -6.38 36.31 -7.67
CA GLU A 262 -5.75 37.51 -7.10
C GLU A 262 -4.62 37.13 -6.16
N GLY A 263 -3.39 37.58 -6.46
CA GLY A 263 -2.19 37.28 -5.67
C GLY A 263 -1.65 35.85 -5.79
N LEU A 264 -2.33 34.96 -6.53
CA LEU A 264 -1.94 33.54 -6.69
C LEU A 264 -1.45 33.22 -8.11
N GLY A 265 -1.83 34.00 -9.12
CA GLY A 265 -1.40 33.81 -10.50
C GLY A 265 -2.54 33.42 -11.43
N GLU A 266 -2.20 32.86 -12.60
CA GLU A 266 -3.15 32.63 -13.68
C GLU A 266 -3.06 31.21 -14.27
N ARG A 267 -4.18 30.72 -14.81
CA ARG A 267 -4.28 29.40 -15.46
C ARG A 267 -5.22 29.44 -16.65
N THR A 268 -4.75 29.03 -17.83
CA THR A 268 -5.58 28.94 -19.06
C THR A 268 -5.84 27.51 -19.51
N ILE A 269 -7.10 27.09 -19.48
CA ILE A 269 -7.50 25.73 -19.84
C ILE A 269 -8.11 25.73 -21.25
N LYS A 270 -7.66 24.83 -22.10
CA LYS A 270 -8.28 24.55 -23.40
C LYS A 270 -9.39 23.52 -23.19
N TRP A 271 -10.60 23.88 -23.57
CA TRP A 271 -11.77 23.03 -23.45
C TRP A 271 -12.46 22.88 -24.80
N PHE A 272 -13.02 21.71 -25.06
CA PHE A 272 -13.79 21.44 -26.27
C PHE A 272 -15.18 20.95 -25.89
N GLY A 273 -16.20 21.50 -26.54
CA GLY A 273 -17.57 21.05 -26.35
C GLY A 273 -18.38 21.07 -27.63
N ILE A 274 -19.27 20.09 -27.75
CA ILE A 274 -20.28 20.00 -28.80
C ILE A 274 -21.64 20.04 -28.11
N ASN A 275 -22.47 21.00 -28.49
CA ASN A 275 -23.86 21.07 -28.02
C ASN A 275 -24.72 20.04 -28.74
N ARG A 276 -25.72 19.49 -28.04
CA ARG A 276 -26.76 18.66 -28.66
C ARG A 276 -27.55 19.50 -29.67
N LYS A 277 -27.97 18.87 -30.77
CA LYS A 277 -28.87 19.50 -31.73
C LYS A 277 -30.18 19.84 -31.00
N PHE A 278 -30.59 21.09 -31.05
CA PHE A 278 -31.90 21.51 -30.52
C PHE A 278 -32.98 20.85 -31.38
N ASP A 279 -33.80 19.98 -30.78
CA ASP A 279 -34.95 19.37 -31.44
C ASP A 279 -36.24 20.09 -31.02
N PRO A 280 -36.82 20.91 -31.92
CA PRO A 280 -38.05 21.65 -31.61
C PRO A 280 -39.32 20.80 -31.71
N SER A 281 -39.26 19.51 -32.09
CA SER A 281 -40.44 18.68 -32.35
C SER A 281 -41.19 18.17 -31.11
N GLY A 282 -40.67 18.45 -29.91
CA GLY A 282 -41.27 18.03 -28.63
C GLY A 282 -41.88 19.16 -27.79
N LEU A 283 -42.15 20.33 -28.37
CA LEU A 283 -42.91 21.44 -27.76
C LEU A 283 -44.38 21.39 -28.18
#